data_AF-A0A7C7VK78-F1
#
_entry.id   AF-A0A7C7VK78-F1
#
_cell.length_a   1.000
_cell.length_b   1.000
_cell.length_c   1.000
_cell.angle_alpha   90.00
_cell.angle_beta   90.00
_cell.angle_gamma   90.00
#
_symmetry.space_group_name_H-M   'P 1'
#
loop_
_entity.id
_entity.type
_entity.pdbx_description
1 polymer ?
#
loop_
_entity_poly.entity_id
_entity_poly.type
_entity_poly.pdbx_seq_one_letter_code
_entity_poly.pdbx_strand_id
1 'polypeptide(L)'
;MPDILGLKQRVDRQLDDNLKLRQLRENENLTWLKANISPYFFLTMVEHQDTVDLLVSGLDTLGENRHLLLADREQMLIMAGLSQAGSIYKILTNLKAKPTYAEITHSYGSLPGSDAVLEIQRYEFKEVSSHQVRSAKNVRLPAGLKTAVEKVLRRLYPEFNFSKLVAGLKLLAINNLDYLKISPPERIARLLWLYQQGCKYDGLYFAVEEGVDVCDHPETRILFSVGNPPGSGFLEQVLEVFHRLDGHVSRAYCLEIATGVNPHFLGTFYLEECNDLSPDFFERLKCELYNTQILANNGELYRHYVLGNILTGEDLLLVKALVSFCYTNLAHNQPDIFDADEVQRAFLNSPEIALALVRFFRAKFTPDLKERETESRRLELEAEQLIAGYNTGHRHFDELRRTVFATALLLIHITCSAN
;
A
#
# COMPACT_ATOMS: atom_id res chain seq x y z
N MET A 1 58.69 3.01 -25.98
CA MET A 1 57.26 3.39 -26.01
C MET A 1 56.45 2.12 -26.08
N PRO A 2 55.35 1.96 -25.31
CA PRO A 2 54.50 0.78 -25.43
C PRO A 2 54.01 0.66 -26.88
N ASP A 3 53.92 -0.56 -27.40
CA ASP A 3 53.35 -0.84 -28.72
C ASP A 3 51.84 -0.55 -28.69
N ILE A 4 51.51 0.72 -28.92
CA ILE A 4 50.14 1.26 -28.90
C ILE A 4 49.27 0.54 -29.94
N LEU A 5 49.86 0.08 -31.06
CA LEU A 5 49.13 -0.62 -32.12
C LEU A 5 48.75 -2.04 -31.69
N GLY A 6 49.69 -2.76 -31.06
CA GLY A 6 49.45 -4.09 -30.49
C GLY A 6 48.49 -4.07 -29.29
N LEU A 7 48.54 -3.03 -28.46
CA LEU A 7 47.57 -2.79 -27.39
C LEU A 7 46.17 -2.53 -27.93
N LYS A 8 46.04 -1.69 -28.97
CA LYS A 8 44.75 -1.40 -29.62
C LYS A 8 44.12 -2.67 -30.21
N GLN A 9 44.88 -3.46 -30.95
CA GLN A 9 44.37 -4.72 -31.54
C GLN A 9 43.93 -5.74 -30.49
N ARG A 10 44.60 -5.80 -29.33
CA ARG A 10 44.19 -6.66 -28.20
C ARG A 10 42.90 -6.16 -27.55
N VAL A 11 42.77 -4.85 -27.36
CA VAL A 11 41.55 -4.24 -26.81
C VAL A 11 40.37 -4.46 -27.75
N ASP A 12 40.53 -4.19 -29.05
CA ASP A 12 39.47 -4.37 -30.05
C ASP A 12 38.98 -5.83 -30.08
N ARG A 13 39.90 -6.80 -30.05
CA ARG A 13 39.55 -8.23 -30.00
C ARG A 13 38.84 -8.62 -28.70
N GLN A 14 39.30 -8.11 -27.56
CA GLN A 14 38.64 -8.36 -26.27
C GLN A 14 37.24 -7.74 -26.23
N LEU A 15 37.04 -6.56 -26.83
CA LEU A 15 35.74 -5.93 -26.95
C LEU A 15 34.80 -6.78 -27.82
N ASP A 16 35.26 -7.26 -28.97
CA ASP A 16 34.46 -8.12 -29.85
C ASP A 16 34.06 -9.45 -29.18
N ASP A 17 34.98 -10.09 -28.47
CA ASP A 17 34.70 -11.33 -27.73
C ASP A 17 33.71 -11.07 -26.57
N ASN A 18 33.87 -9.96 -25.85
CA ASN A 18 32.93 -9.54 -24.81
C ASN A 18 31.53 -9.22 -25.37
N LEU A 19 31.44 -8.60 -26.55
CA LEU A 19 30.17 -8.31 -27.21
C LEU A 19 29.42 -9.60 -27.59
N LYS A 20 30.12 -10.61 -28.10
CA LYS A 20 29.50 -11.91 -28.42
C LYS A 20 29.02 -12.64 -27.16
N LEU A 21 29.83 -12.63 -26.09
CA LEU A 21 29.43 -13.21 -24.81
C LEU A 21 28.21 -12.48 -24.22
N ARG A 22 28.16 -11.16 -24.34
CA ARG A 22 27.02 -10.35 -23.92
C ARG A 22 25.74 -10.72 -24.67
N GLN A 23 25.80 -10.87 -26.00
CA GLN A 23 24.64 -11.29 -26.79
C GLN A 23 24.11 -12.67 -26.38
N LEU A 24 25.00 -13.61 -26.03
CA LEU A 24 24.58 -14.93 -25.52
C LEU A 24 23.83 -14.79 -24.19
N ARG A 25 24.37 -14.02 -23.25
CA ARG A 25 23.74 -13.75 -21.95
C ARG A 25 22.40 -13.03 -22.07
N GLU A 26 22.32 -12.03 -22.95
CA GLU A 26 21.06 -11.31 -23.22
C GLU A 26 19.96 -12.25 -23.72
N ASN A 27 20.30 -13.24 -24.56
CA ASN A 27 19.34 -14.26 -24.99
C ASN A 27 18.91 -15.20 -23.86
N GLU A 28 19.83 -15.59 -22.98
CA GLU A 28 19.53 -16.40 -21.78
C GLU A 28 18.63 -15.61 -20.81
N ASN A 29 18.96 -14.35 -20.53
CA ASN A 29 18.19 -13.44 -19.69
C ASN A 29 16.77 -13.24 -20.24
N LEU A 30 16.63 -13.00 -21.55
CA LEU A 30 15.31 -12.86 -22.18
C LEU A 30 14.49 -14.14 -22.07
N THR A 31 15.14 -15.30 -22.24
CA THR A 31 14.48 -16.61 -22.10
C THR A 31 14.00 -16.83 -20.67
N TRP A 32 14.86 -16.51 -19.68
CA TRP A 32 14.51 -16.59 -18.27
C TRP A 32 13.36 -15.64 -17.91
N LEU A 33 13.41 -14.38 -18.37
CA LEU A 33 12.36 -13.38 -18.12
C LEU A 33 11.00 -13.86 -18.67
N LYS A 34 10.96 -14.41 -19.88
CA LYS A 34 9.73 -14.94 -20.47
C LYS A 34 9.15 -16.14 -19.71
N ALA A 35 10.00 -16.93 -19.06
CA ALA A 35 9.58 -18.08 -18.27
C ALA A 35 9.19 -17.72 -16.83
N ASN A 36 9.76 -16.64 -16.26
CA ASN A 36 9.64 -16.33 -14.84
C ASN A 36 8.90 -15.02 -14.55
N ILE A 37 8.46 -14.27 -15.54
CA ILE A 37 7.65 -13.05 -15.34
C ILE A 37 6.27 -13.24 -15.98
N SER A 38 5.25 -12.72 -15.31
CA SER A 38 3.87 -12.77 -15.80
C SER A 38 3.77 -12.22 -17.24
N PRO A 39 3.08 -12.89 -18.17
CA PRO A 39 2.90 -12.41 -19.55
C PRO A 39 2.31 -10.99 -19.63
N TYR A 40 1.55 -10.59 -18.61
CA TYR A 40 0.98 -9.26 -18.52
C TYR A 40 2.01 -8.15 -18.44
N PHE A 41 3.19 -8.40 -17.86
CA PHE A 41 4.28 -7.43 -17.84
C PHE A 41 4.72 -7.05 -19.25
N PHE A 42 4.90 -8.03 -20.13
CA PHE A 42 5.32 -7.77 -21.51
C PHE A 42 4.24 -7.04 -22.31
N LEU A 43 2.97 -7.28 -22.01
CA LEU A 43 1.86 -6.54 -22.60
C LEU A 43 1.85 -5.08 -22.16
N THR A 44 2.07 -4.80 -20.87
CA THR A 44 2.09 -3.43 -20.35
C THR A 44 3.36 -2.66 -20.74
N MET A 45 4.43 -3.38 -21.11
CA MET A 45 5.70 -2.81 -21.59
C MET A 45 5.81 -2.71 -23.12
N VAL A 46 4.77 -3.02 -23.90
CA VAL A 46 4.84 -3.06 -25.38
C VAL A 46 5.25 -1.72 -26.02
N GLU A 47 4.88 -0.60 -25.38
CA GLU A 47 5.26 0.76 -25.81
C GLU A 47 6.60 1.22 -25.21
N HIS A 48 7.25 0.39 -24.39
CA HIS A 48 8.50 0.67 -23.66
C HIS A 48 9.56 -0.40 -23.95
N GLN A 49 9.75 -0.75 -25.22
CA GLN A 49 10.68 -1.84 -25.63
C GLN A 49 12.12 -1.56 -25.18
N ASP A 50 12.59 -0.32 -25.30
CA ASP A 50 13.93 0.08 -24.83
C ASP A 50 14.15 -0.24 -23.33
N THR A 51 13.09 -0.12 -22.51
CA THR A 51 13.13 -0.45 -21.08
C THR A 51 13.31 -1.95 -20.86
N VAL A 52 12.65 -2.78 -21.69
CA VAL A 52 12.80 -4.25 -21.64
C VAL A 52 14.19 -4.64 -22.11
N ASP A 53 14.72 -4.00 -23.16
CA ASP A 53 16.08 -4.26 -23.65
C ASP A 53 17.14 -3.90 -22.60
N LEU A 54 16.96 -2.79 -21.87
CA LEU A 54 17.81 -2.42 -20.74
C LEU A 54 17.73 -3.44 -19.60
N LEU A 55 16.53 -3.94 -19.29
CA LEU A 55 16.36 -4.99 -18.28
C LEU A 55 17.08 -6.27 -18.68
N VAL A 56 16.90 -6.73 -19.92
CA VAL A 56 17.57 -7.91 -20.47
C VAL A 56 19.09 -7.75 -20.43
N SER A 57 19.58 -6.57 -20.81
CA SER A 57 21.02 -6.24 -20.83
C SER A 57 21.66 -6.15 -19.45
N GLY A 58 20.87 -5.81 -18.43
CA GLY A 58 21.37 -5.52 -17.09
C GLY A 58 21.09 -6.61 -16.06
N LEU A 59 20.27 -7.62 -16.38
CA LEU A 59 19.72 -8.58 -15.42
C LEU A 59 20.80 -9.27 -14.57
N ASP A 60 21.88 -9.71 -15.21
CA ASP A 60 23.03 -10.38 -14.61
C ASP A 60 23.86 -9.46 -13.71
N THR A 61 23.68 -8.14 -13.80
CA THR A 61 24.34 -7.18 -12.90
C THR A 61 23.58 -6.96 -11.60
N LEU A 62 22.33 -7.43 -11.46
CA LEU A 62 21.52 -7.23 -10.24
C LEU A 62 22.09 -7.93 -8.99
N GLY A 63 23.01 -8.88 -9.17
CA GLY A 63 23.77 -9.47 -8.06
C GLY A 63 24.82 -8.52 -7.47
N GLU A 64 25.38 -7.62 -8.29
CA GLU A 64 26.37 -6.62 -7.88
C GLU A 64 25.71 -5.26 -7.58
N ASN A 65 24.72 -4.89 -8.40
CA ASN A 65 23.95 -3.66 -8.30
C ASN A 65 22.60 -3.93 -7.66
N ARG A 66 22.28 -3.25 -6.55
CA ARG A 66 20.98 -3.44 -5.86
C ARG A 66 19.77 -3.10 -6.73
N HIS A 67 19.92 -2.16 -7.66
CA HIS A 67 18.86 -1.67 -8.53
C HIS A 67 19.38 -1.33 -9.93
N LEU A 68 18.50 -1.49 -10.92
CA LEU A 68 18.62 -0.99 -12.28
C LEU A 68 17.56 0.07 -12.50
N LEU A 69 18.01 1.28 -12.87
CA LEU A 69 17.12 2.32 -13.36
C LEU A 69 16.85 2.07 -14.84
N LEU A 70 15.62 1.63 -15.16
CA LEU A 70 15.24 1.28 -16.53
C LEU A 70 14.65 2.47 -17.28
N ALA A 71 13.91 3.33 -16.59
CA ALA A 71 13.44 4.61 -17.11
C ALA A 71 13.30 5.63 -15.99
N ASP A 72 13.84 6.83 -16.18
CA ASP A 72 13.59 8.01 -15.33
C ASP A 72 13.22 9.17 -16.25
N ARG A 73 11.92 9.45 -16.33
CA ARG A 73 11.32 10.47 -17.17
C ARG A 73 10.40 11.33 -16.30
N GLU A 74 10.10 12.54 -16.76
CA GLU A 74 9.29 13.51 -16.00
C GLU A 74 7.97 12.92 -15.44
N GLN A 75 7.32 12.04 -16.21
CA GLN A 75 6.00 11.48 -15.87
C GLN A 75 6.03 9.97 -15.60
N MET A 76 7.22 9.36 -15.54
CA MET A 76 7.35 7.90 -15.41
C MET A 76 8.69 7.49 -14.80
N LEU A 77 8.63 6.57 -13.85
CA LEU A 77 9.80 5.89 -13.28
C LEU A 77 9.62 4.38 -13.43
N ILE A 78 10.63 3.69 -13.95
CA ILE A 78 10.67 2.22 -14.01
C ILE A 78 12.01 1.76 -13.45
N MET A 79 11.96 0.88 -12.46
CA MET A 79 13.13 0.31 -11.82
C MET A 79 13.00 -1.19 -11.68
N ALA A 80 14.12 -1.88 -11.76
CA ALA A 80 14.25 -3.29 -11.38
C ALA A 80 15.24 -3.44 -10.23
N GLY A 81 15.08 -4.47 -9.41
CA GLY A 81 15.93 -4.71 -8.26
C GLY A 81 15.75 -6.12 -7.71
N LEU A 82 16.49 -6.41 -6.65
CA LEU A 82 16.26 -7.63 -5.87
C LEU A 82 15.08 -7.40 -4.92
N SER A 83 14.10 -8.30 -4.93
CA SER A 83 13.05 -8.34 -3.93
C SER A 83 13.67 -8.59 -2.56
N GLN A 84 13.51 -7.63 -1.65
CA GLN A 84 13.99 -7.68 -0.27
C GLN A 84 12.92 -7.11 0.65
N ALA A 85 12.96 -7.50 1.93
CA ALA A 85 12.05 -6.94 2.94
C ALA A 85 12.07 -5.41 2.93
N GLY A 86 10.90 -4.80 2.68
CA GLY A 86 10.70 -3.36 2.62
C GLY A 86 11.31 -2.65 1.40
N SER A 87 11.74 -3.37 0.35
CA SER A 87 12.27 -2.79 -0.90
C SER A 87 11.27 -1.85 -1.59
N ILE A 88 10.02 -2.30 -1.78
CA ILE A 88 8.90 -1.49 -2.28
C ILE A 88 8.70 -0.23 -1.44
N TYR A 89 8.62 -0.39 -0.12
CA TYR A 89 8.41 0.70 0.84
C TYR A 89 9.53 1.76 0.74
N LYS A 90 10.79 1.32 0.67
CA LYS A 90 11.96 2.22 0.51
C LYS A 90 11.92 3.00 -0.80
N ILE A 91 11.43 2.42 -1.88
CA ILE A 91 11.32 3.12 -3.16
C ILE A 91 10.20 4.15 -3.10
N LEU A 92 9.02 3.77 -2.62
CA LEU A 92 7.86 4.67 -2.49
C LEU A 92 8.15 5.89 -1.62
N THR A 93 8.83 5.70 -0.49
CA THR A 93 9.21 6.79 0.43
C THR A 93 10.18 7.80 -0.20
N ASN A 94 10.94 7.40 -1.22
CA ASN A 94 11.90 8.25 -1.92
C ASN A 94 11.32 8.89 -3.19
N LEU A 95 10.05 8.62 -3.55
CA LEU A 95 9.42 9.25 -4.69
C LEU A 95 9.21 10.75 -4.43
N LYS A 96 9.51 11.56 -5.44
CA LYS A 96 9.33 13.02 -5.38
C LYS A 96 7.87 13.46 -5.50
N ALA A 97 7.04 12.61 -6.11
CA ALA A 97 5.64 12.88 -6.39
C ALA A 97 4.79 11.64 -6.13
N LYS A 98 3.51 11.86 -5.85
CA LYS A 98 2.54 10.78 -5.67
C LYS A 98 2.29 10.08 -7.02
N PRO A 99 2.45 8.75 -7.12
CA PRO A 99 2.12 8.04 -8.35
C PRO A 99 0.59 7.99 -8.53
N THR A 100 0.12 8.28 -9.75
CA THR A 100 -1.27 8.07 -10.16
C THR A 100 -1.51 6.68 -10.72
N TYR A 101 -0.44 6.01 -11.17
CA TYR A 101 -0.43 4.59 -11.48
C TYR A 101 0.80 3.93 -10.87
N ALA A 102 0.61 2.74 -10.30
CA ALA A 102 1.70 1.89 -9.84
C ALA A 102 1.48 0.45 -10.33
N GLU A 103 2.53 -0.14 -10.88
CA GLU A 103 2.62 -1.53 -11.28
C GLU A 103 3.85 -2.15 -10.61
N ILE A 104 3.63 -3.16 -9.79
CA ILE A 104 4.68 -3.91 -9.10
C ILE A 104 4.59 -5.36 -9.59
N THR A 105 5.72 -5.95 -9.92
CA THR A 105 5.80 -7.33 -10.40
C THR A 105 7.04 -8.02 -9.87
N HIS A 106 6.84 -9.19 -9.26
CA HIS A 106 7.90 -10.11 -8.89
C HIS A 106 8.01 -11.25 -9.90
N SER A 107 9.20 -11.83 -10.02
CA SER A 107 9.39 -13.08 -10.76
C SER A 107 8.86 -14.28 -9.98
N TYR A 108 8.36 -15.28 -10.72
CA TYR A 108 7.91 -16.56 -10.16
C TYR A 108 9.05 -17.42 -9.60
N GLY A 109 10.28 -17.21 -10.10
CA GLY A 109 11.48 -17.92 -9.66
C GLY A 109 12.62 -16.95 -9.34
N SER A 110 13.66 -17.49 -8.70
CA SER A 110 14.87 -16.74 -8.37
C SER A 110 15.69 -16.41 -9.62
N LEU A 111 16.38 -15.28 -9.56
CA LEU A 111 17.29 -14.82 -10.61
C LEU A 111 18.38 -15.86 -10.90
N PRO A 112 18.85 -15.98 -12.16
CA PRO A 112 19.95 -16.89 -12.48
C PRO A 112 21.18 -16.61 -11.60
N GLY A 113 21.66 -17.62 -10.88
CA GLY A 113 22.84 -17.49 -10.01
C GLY A 113 22.61 -16.79 -8.67
N SER A 114 21.35 -16.58 -8.26
CA SER A 114 20.98 -15.99 -6.98
C SER A 114 19.73 -16.67 -6.41
N ASP A 115 19.55 -16.62 -5.09
CA ASP A 115 18.31 -17.06 -4.44
C ASP A 115 17.24 -15.94 -4.44
N ALA A 116 17.63 -14.71 -4.81
CA ALA A 116 16.76 -13.55 -4.79
C ALA A 116 15.77 -13.54 -5.97
N VAL A 117 14.57 -13.03 -5.71
CA VAL A 117 13.52 -12.81 -6.70
C VAL A 117 13.71 -11.45 -7.38
N LEU A 118 13.42 -11.35 -8.68
CA LEU A 118 13.42 -10.09 -9.41
C LEU A 118 12.18 -9.28 -9.01
N GLU A 119 12.38 -8.01 -8.67
CA GLU A 119 11.31 -7.05 -8.47
C GLU A 119 11.38 -5.96 -9.53
N ILE A 120 10.25 -5.65 -10.16
CA ILE A 120 10.09 -4.57 -11.12
C ILE A 120 8.98 -3.65 -10.63
N GLN A 121 9.27 -2.36 -10.59
CA GLN A 121 8.33 -1.33 -10.17
C GLN A 121 8.23 -0.26 -11.25
N ARG A 122 7.00 0.03 -11.67
CA ARG A 122 6.65 1.10 -12.60
C ARG A 122 5.70 2.07 -11.92
N TYR A 123 6.01 3.35 -12.02
CA TYR A 123 5.22 4.45 -11.50
C TYR A 123 4.95 5.46 -12.61
N GLU A 124 3.73 5.97 -12.67
CA GLU A 124 3.36 7.11 -13.51
C GLU A 124 2.84 8.24 -12.63
N PHE A 125 3.15 9.48 -13.01
CA PHE A 125 2.87 10.67 -12.20
C PHE A 125 1.87 11.63 -12.85
N LYS A 126 1.23 11.19 -13.95
CA LYS A 126 0.32 12.03 -14.70
C LYS A 126 -0.92 12.32 -13.87
N GLU A 127 -1.01 13.54 -13.35
CA GLU A 127 -2.17 14.02 -12.62
C GLU A 127 -3.27 14.52 -13.54
N VAL A 128 -4.51 14.20 -13.17
CA VAL A 128 -5.72 14.68 -13.84
C VAL A 128 -6.58 15.40 -12.82
N SER A 129 -6.88 16.66 -13.08
CA SER A 129 -7.72 17.49 -12.21
C SER A 129 -9.21 17.17 -12.36
N SER A 130 -9.98 17.40 -11.30
CA SER A 130 -11.44 17.31 -11.34
C SER A 130 -12.07 18.24 -12.39
N HIS A 131 -11.44 19.39 -12.66
CA HIS A 131 -11.89 20.29 -13.75
C HIS A 131 -11.74 19.63 -15.12
N GLN A 132 -10.59 19.01 -15.41
CA GLN A 132 -10.36 18.31 -16.68
C GLN A 132 -11.41 17.20 -16.87
N VAL A 133 -11.70 16.42 -15.82
CA VAL A 133 -12.74 15.37 -15.87
C VAL A 133 -14.11 15.94 -16.22
N ARG A 134 -14.55 17.03 -15.55
CA ARG A 134 -15.84 17.67 -15.83
C ARG A 134 -15.92 18.29 -17.23
N SER A 135 -14.79 18.78 -17.75
CA SER A 135 -14.71 19.41 -19.06
C SER A 135 -14.62 18.42 -20.23
N ALA A 136 -14.28 17.16 -19.95
CA ALA A 136 -14.05 16.13 -20.96
C ALA A 136 -15.37 15.63 -21.58
N LYS A 137 -15.80 16.27 -22.67
CA LYS A 137 -17.06 15.92 -23.35
C LYS A 137 -16.92 14.80 -24.39
N ASN A 138 -15.75 14.64 -25.01
CA ASN A 138 -15.56 13.80 -26.20
C ASN A 138 -14.29 12.92 -26.16
N VAL A 139 -14.23 11.99 -25.20
CA VAL A 139 -13.15 11.01 -25.15
C VAL A 139 -13.48 9.80 -26.02
N ARG A 140 -12.59 9.49 -26.96
CA ARG A 140 -12.70 8.33 -27.85
C ARG A 140 -12.13 7.11 -27.16
N LEU A 141 -12.90 6.03 -27.14
CA LEU A 141 -12.45 4.74 -26.62
C LEU A 141 -11.76 3.93 -27.72
N PRO A 142 -10.77 3.09 -27.38
CA PRO A 142 -10.20 2.12 -28.30
C PRO A 142 -11.29 1.24 -28.95
N ALA A 143 -11.11 0.93 -30.23
CA ALA A 143 -12.08 0.12 -30.99
C ALA A 143 -12.20 -1.29 -30.38
N GLY A 144 -13.42 -1.83 -30.30
CA GLY A 144 -13.67 -3.16 -29.74
C GLY A 144 -13.56 -3.28 -28.21
N LEU A 145 -12.95 -2.30 -27.53
CA LEU A 145 -12.73 -2.34 -26.08
C LEU A 145 -14.03 -2.54 -25.30
N LYS A 146 -15.07 -1.76 -25.61
CA LYS A 146 -16.36 -1.86 -24.92
C LYS A 146 -16.90 -3.30 -24.98
N THR A 147 -16.94 -3.90 -26.17
CA THR A 147 -17.48 -5.24 -26.38
C THR A 147 -16.66 -6.30 -25.64
N ALA A 148 -15.33 -6.18 -25.68
CA ALA A 148 -14.42 -7.10 -25.00
C ALA A 148 -14.61 -7.03 -23.47
N VAL A 149 -14.63 -5.82 -22.90
CA VAL A 149 -14.82 -5.60 -21.46
C VAL A 149 -16.22 -6.02 -21.02
N GLU A 150 -17.27 -5.72 -21.80
CA GLU A 150 -18.64 -6.12 -21.50
C GLU A 150 -18.77 -7.65 -21.40
N LYS A 151 -18.15 -8.39 -22.33
CA LYS A 151 -18.15 -9.86 -22.31
C LYS A 151 -17.52 -10.39 -21.03
N VAL A 152 -16.41 -9.80 -20.59
CA VAL A 152 -15.73 -10.24 -19.35
C VAL A 152 -16.55 -9.86 -18.11
N LEU A 153 -17.09 -8.65 -18.05
CA LEU A 153 -17.98 -8.21 -16.95
C LEU A 153 -19.18 -9.15 -16.80
N ARG A 154 -19.85 -9.54 -17.90
CA ARG A 154 -20.97 -10.49 -17.83
C ARG A 154 -20.59 -11.85 -17.26
N ARG A 155 -19.35 -12.29 -17.49
CA ARG A 155 -18.82 -13.57 -17.02
C ARG A 155 -18.39 -13.51 -15.56
N LEU A 156 -17.61 -12.50 -15.18
CA LEU A 156 -16.97 -12.42 -13.86
C LEU A 156 -17.78 -11.63 -12.83
N TYR A 157 -18.54 -10.63 -13.30
CA TYR A 157 -19.24 -9.66 -12.45
C TYR A 157 -20.67 -9.43 -12.98
N PRO A 158 -21.54 -10.46 -12.97
CA PRO A 158 -22.89 -10.37 -13.54
C PRO A 158 -23.76 -9.28 -12.87
N GLU A 159 -23.45 -8.91 -11.63
CA GLU A 159 -24.11 -7.84 -10.88
C GLU A 159 -23.65 -6.42 -11.27
N PHE A 160 -22.71 -6.28 -12.20
CA PHE A 160 -22.25 -4.98 -12.67
C PHE A 160 -23.41 -4.16 -13.25
N ASN A 161 -23.50 -2.87 -12.94
CA ASN A 161 -24.51 -2.00 -13.54
C ASN A 161 -24.07 -1.58 -14.95
N PHE A 162 -24.46 -2.37 -15.94
CA PHE A 162 -24.08 -2.15 -17.35
C PHE A 162 -24.50 -0.79 -17.92
N SER A 163 -25.48 -0.10 -17.33
CA SER A 163 -25.82 1.28 -17.72
C SER A 163 -24.65 2.26 -17.49
N LYS A 164 -23.77 1.96 -16.53
CA LYS A 164 -22.58 2.76 -16.20
C LYS A 164 -21.33 2.37 -16.99
N LEU A 165 -21.35 1.30 -17.78
CA LEU A 165 -20.16 0.78 -18.48
C LEU A 165 -19.45 1.83 -19.32
N VAL A 166 -20.19 2.50 -20.21
CA VAL A 166 -19.61 3.47 -21.14
C VAL A 166 -19.08 4.69 -20.39
N ALA A 167 -19.79 5.14 -19.35
CA ALA A 167 -19.35 6.26 -18.52
C ALA A 167 -18.06 5.90 -17.75
N GLY A 168 -17.99 4.71 -17.17
CA GLY A 168 -16.80 4.21 -16.47
C GLY A 168 -15.59 4.06 -17.39
N LEU A 169 -15.77 3.49 -18.59
CA LEU A 169 -14.68 3.39 -19.57
C LEU A 169 -14.17 4.78 -20.00
N LYS A 170 -15.06 5.74 -20.22
CA LYS A 170 -14.67 7.12 -20.53
C LYS A 170 -13.94 7.78 -19.37
N LEU A 171 -14.38 7.54 -18.13
CA LEU A 171 -13.71 8.04 -16.93
C LEU A 171 -12.28 7.50 -16.83
N LEU A 172 -12.09 6.20 -17.02
CA LEU A 172 -10.76 5.60 -17.05
C LEU A 172 -9.92 6.16 -18.20
N ALA A 173 -10.51 6.38 -19.38
CA ALA A 173 -9.80 6.94 -20.52
C ALA A 173 -9.33 8.40 -20.30
N ILE A 174 -10.08 9.20 -19.53
CA ILE A 174 -9.66 10.55 -19.14
C ILE A 174 -8.42 10.49 -18.24
N ASN A 175 -8.43 9.57 -17.27
CA ASN A 175 -7.38 9.43 -16.27
C ASN A 175 -6.12 8.79 -16.86
N ASN A 176 -6.27 7.64 -17.52
CA ASN A 176 -5.17 6.91 -18.12
C ASN A 176 -5.63 6.15 -19.39
N LEU A 177 -5.55 6.82 -20.54
CA LEU A 177 -5.90 6.22 -21.83
C LEU A 177 -4.94 5.09 -22.21
N ASP A 178 -3.66 5.23 -21.91
CA ASP A 178 -2.63 4.26 -22.30
C ASP A 178 -2.82 2.94 -21.55
N TYR A 179 -3.19 3.02 -20.26
CA TYR A 179 -3.65 1.86 -19.49
C TYR A 179 -4.77 1.09 -20.21
N LEU A 180 -5.76 1.75 -20.81
CA LEU A 180 -6.85 1.07 -21.54
C LEU A 180 -6.43 0.45 -22.87
N LYS A 181 -5.35 0.93 -23.49
CA LYS A 181 -4.84 0.37 -24.75
C LYS A 181 -4.07 -0.93 -24.51
N ILE A 182 -3.28 -0.96 -23.44
CA ILE A 182 -2.34 -2.06 -23.16
C ILE A 182 -2.92 -3.10 -22.19
N SER A 183 -3.90 -2.72 -21.36
CA SER A 183 -4.43 -3.63 -20.34
C SER A 183 -5.39 -4.67 -20.93
N PRO A 184 -5.30 -5.92 -20.46
CA PRO A 184 -6.27 -6.96 -20.79
C PRO A 184 -7.71 -6.55 -20.41
N PRO A 185 -8.72 -6.96 -21.19
CA PRO A 185 -10.12 -6.67 -20.88
C PRO A 185 -10.57 -7.11 -19.49
N GLU A 186 -9.99 -8.19 -18.96
CA GLU A 186 -10.27 -8.67 -17.61
C GLU A 186 -9.81 -7.70 -16.53
N ARG A 187 -8.62 -7.14 -16.67
CA ARG A 187 -8.09 -6.16 -15.71
C ARG A 187 -8.94 -4.88 -15.71
N ILE A 188 -9.38 -4.44 -16.89
CA ILE A 188 -10.27 -3.28 -17.05
C ILE A 188 -11.65 -3.57 -16.44
N ALA A 189 -12.21 -4.76 -16.68
CA ALA A 189 -13.47 -5.19 -16.09
C ALA A 189 -13.41 -5.19 -14.55
N ARG A 190 -12.36 -5.78 -13.97
CA ARG A 190 -12.12 -5.80 -12.52
C ARG A 190 -12.01 -4.39 -11.94
N LEU A 191 -11.26 -3.51 -12.61
CA LEU A 191 -11.12 -2.11 -12.17
C LEU A 191 -12.46 -1.36 -12.18
N LEU A 192 -13.28 -1.54 -13.22
CA LEU A 192 -14.62 -0.96 -13.30
C LEU A 192 -15.55 -1.50 -12.22
N TRP A 193 -15.50 -2.81 -11.97
CA TRP A 193 -16.24 -3.46 -10.89
C TRP A 193 -15.82 -2.88 -9.54
N LEU A 194 -14.51 -2.81 -9.26
CA LEU A 194 -13.95 -2.28 -8.02
C LEU A 194 -14.34 -0.81 -7.80
N TYR A 195 -14.32 0.01 -8.85
CA TYR A 195 -14.81 1.38 -8.78
C TYR A 195 -16.30 1.44 -8.42
N GLN A 196 -17.13 0.61 -9.07
CA GLN A 196 -18.56 0.56 -8.78
C GLN A 196 -18.85 0.11 -7.34
N GLN A 197 -18.13 -0.89 -6.84
CA GLN A 197 -18.27 -1.34 -5.45
C GLN A 197 -17.82 -0.26 -4.47
N GLY A 198 -16.69 0.41 -4.74
CA GLY A 198 -16.28 1.59 -3.98
C GLY A 198 -17.38 2.65 -3.90
N CYS A 199 -18.00 3.00 -5.02
CA CYS A 199 -19.13 3.95 -5.01
C CYS A 199 -20.38 3.42 -4.28
N LYS A 200 -20.61 2.11 -4.26
CA LYS A 200 -21.77 1.48 -3.62
C LYS A 200 -21.63 1.45 -2.10
N TYR A 201 -20.42 1.29 -1.59
CA TYR A 201 -20.10 1.21 -0.17
C TYR A 201 -19.43 2.49 0.35
N ASP A 202 -19.98 3.65 -0.06
CA ASP A 202 -19.60 4.99 0.43
C ASP A 202 -18.09 5.32 0.36
N GLY A 203 -17.43 4.79 -0.66
CA GLY A 203 -16.02 5.04 -0.91
C GLY A 203 -15.08 4.09 -0.18
N LEU A 204 -15.53 3.00 0.45
CA LEU A 204 -14.62 2.03 1.06
C LEU A 204 -15.06 0.60 0.75
N TYR A 205 -14.21 -0.16 0.08
CA TYR A 205 -14.54 -1.53 -0.29
C TYR A 205 -13.30 -2.43 -0.27
N PHE A 206 -13.45 -3.60 0.34
CA PHE A 206 -12.46 -4.68 0.39
C PHE A 206 -13.12 -5.98 -0.06
N ALA A 207 -12.43 -6.76 -0.88
CA ALA A 207 -12.83 -8.12 -1.22
C ALA A 207 -11.61 -9.00 -1.48
N VAL A 208 -11.78 -10.30 -1.25
CA VAL A 208 -10.83 -11.35 -1.62
C VAL A 208 -11.41 -12.08 -2.83
N GLU A 209 -10.62 -12.21 -3.89
CA GLU A 209 -10.94 -13.04 -5.05
C GLU A 209 -9.88 -14.11 -5.23
N GLU A 210 -10.31 -15.36 -5.35
CA GLU A 210 -9.46 -16.45 -5.79
C GLU A 210 -9.61 -16.61 -7.31
N GLY A 211 -8.52 -17.00 -7.96
CA GLY A 211 -8.54 -17.30 -9.38
C GLY A 211 -7.27 -17.99 -9.83
N VAL A 212 -7.09 -18.01 -11.15
CA VAL A 212 -5.85 -18.46 -11.78
C VAL A 212 -5.34 -17.36 -12.70
N ASP A 213 -4.02 -17.33 -12.89
CA ASP A 213 -3.34 -16.46 -13.83
C ASP A 213 -3.40 -17.03 -15.27
N VAL A 214 -2.73 -16.36 -16.21
CA VAL A 214 -2.70 -16.78 -17.63
C VAL A 214 -1.91 -18.06 -17.85
N CYS A 215 -1.05 -18.41 -16.90
CA CYS A 215 -0.20 -19.58 -16.88
C CYS A 215 -0.79 -20.70 -15.97
N ASP A 216 -2.07 -20.58 -15.60
CA ASP A 216 -2.79 -21.48 -14.69
C ASP A 216 -2.20 -21.56 -13.26
N HIS A 217 -1.42 -20.55 -12.85
CA HIS A 217 -0.99 -20.44 -11.46
C HIS A 217 -2.13 -19.93 -10.59
N PRO A 218 -2.42 -20.56 -9.44
CA PRO A 218 -3.37 -20.04 -8.47
C PRO A 218 -2.99 -18.62 -8.01
N GLU A 219 -4.01 -17.78 -7.85
CA GLU A 219 -3.85 -16.40 -7.40
C GLU A 219 -4.91 -16.06 -6.34
N THR A 220 -4.45 -15.57 -5.20
CA THR A 220 -5.30 -14.86 -4.25
C THR A 220 -5.13 -13.36 -4.47
N ARG A 221 -6.24 -12.67 -4.70
CA ARG A 221 -6.27 -11.25 -5.06
C ARG A 221 -7.05 -10.46 -4.02
N ILE A 222 -6.46 -9.40 -3.51
CA ILE A 222 -7.12 -8.41 -2.67
C ILE A 222 -7.55 -7.24 -3.54
N LEU A 223 -8.85 -6.98 -3.55
CA LEU A 223 -9.44 -5.80 -4.19
C LEU A 223 -9.67 -4.74 -3.13
N PHE A 224 -9.12 -3.55 -3.33
CA PHE A 224 -9.27 -2.46 -2.37
C PHE A 224 -9.59 -1.14 -3.08
N SER A 225 -10.71 -0.53 -2.70
CA SER A 225 -11.18 0.75 -3.24
C SER A 225 -11.36 1.75 -2.13
N VAL A 226 -10.78 2.94 -2.30
CA VAL A 226 -10.89 4.04 -1.34
C VAL A 226 -11.23 5.34 -2.08
N GLY A 227 -12.36 5.92 -1.74
CA GLY A 227 -12.77 7.25 -2.13
C GLY A 227 -12.09 8.29 -1.24
N ASN A 228 -11.60 9.35 -1.88
CA ASN A 228 -10.83 10.42 -1.24
C ASN A 228 -9.67 9.89 -0.38
N PRO A 229 -8.72 9.12 -0.96
CA PRO A 229 -7.60 8.54 -0.22
C PRO A 229 -6.79 9.63 0.52
N PRO A 230 -6.42 9.41 1.79
CA PRO A 230 -5.72 10.42 2.58
C PRO A 230 -4.27 10.61 2.14
N GLY A 231 -3.91 11.86 1.86
CA GLY A 231 -2.53 12.29 1.66
C GLY A 231 -1.85 11.75 0.39
N SER A 232 -0.57 12.11 0.26
CA SER A 232 0.28 11.70 -0.87
C SER A 232 0.93 10.33 -0.67
N GLY A 233 1.07 9.86 0.58
CA GLY A 233 1.69 8.57 0.93
C GLY A 233 0.71 7.41 1.07
N PHE A 234 -0.49 7.49 0.49
CA PHE A 234 -1.53 6.48 0.73
C PHE A 234 -1.13 5.07 0.26
N LEU A 235 -0.57 4.95 -0.96
CA LEU A 235 -0.09 3.66 -1.47
C LEU A 235 1.03 3.07 -0.61
N GLU A 236 1.92 3.92 -0.10
CA GLU A 236 2.98 3.52 0.82
C GLU A 236 2.39 2.92 2.10
N GLN A 237 1.39 3.58 2.69
CA GLN A 237 0.71 3.10 3.88
C GLN A 237 -0.02 1.77 3.63
N VAL A 238 -0.68 1.63 2.48
CA VAL A 238 -1.36 0.37 2.12
C VAL A 238 -0.36 -0.78 2.04
N LEU A 239 0.79 -0.58 1.37
CA LEU A 239 1.81 -1.62 1.24
C LEU A 239 2.55 -1.89 2.56
N GLU A 240 2.66 -0.91 3.45
CA GLU A 240 3.14 -1.11 4.81
C GLU A 240 2.23 -2.05 5.60
N VAL A 241 0.90 -1.88 5.50
CA VAL A 241 -0.07 -2.78 6.15
C VAL A 241 0.13 -4.24 5.69
N PHE A 242 0.28 -4.47 4.39
CA PHE A 242 0.59 -5.80 3.86
C PHE A 242 1.89 -6.35 4.47
N HIS A 243 2.96 -5.55 4.47
CA HIS A 243 4.24 -5.97 5.03
C HIS A 243 4.17 -6.30 6.53
N ARG A 244 3.50 -5.47 7.33
CA ARG A 244 3.39 -5.66 8.79
C ARG A 244 2.55 -6.88 9.18
N LEU A 245 1.59 -7.25 8.34
CA LEU A 245 0.76 -8.44 8.56
C LEU A 245 1.34 -9.71 7.94
N ASP A 246 2.58 -9.67 7.42
CA ASP A 246 3.21 -10.80 6.70
C ASP A 246 2.45 -11.21 5.43
N GLY A 247 1.73 -10.25 4.83
CA GLY A 247 1.05 -10.39 3.54
C GLY A 247 2.02 -10.07 2.40
N HIS A 248 2.62 -11.10 1.81
CA HIS A 248 3.59 -10.93 0.71
C HIS A 248 2.87 -10.64 -0.60
N VAL A 249 3.12 -9.46 -1.17
CA VAL A 249 2.53 -9.02 -2.45
C VAL A 249 3.47 -9.33 -3.61
N SER A 250 3.11 -10.29 -4.46
CA SER A 250 3.87 -10.64 -5.67
C SER A 250 3.63 -9.67 -6.82
N ARG A 251 2.40 -9.17 -6.96
CA ARG A 251 2.01 -8.20 -7.97
C ARG A 251 1.05 -7.19 -7.40
N ALA A 252 1.13 -5.96 -7.87
CA ALA A 252 0.16 -4.93 -7.55
C ALA A 252 -0.13 -4.07 -8.77
N TYR A 253 -1.40 -3.75 -8.98
CA TYR A 253 -1.82 -2.73 -9.92
C TYR A 253 -2.70 -1.73 -9.18
N CYS A 254 -2.21 -0.51 -9.04
CA CYS A 254 -2.90 0.56 -8.34
C CYS A 254 -3.13 1.72 -9.30
N LEU A 255 -4.35 2.25 -9.32
CA LEU A 255 -4.70 3.42 -10.11
C LEU A 255 -5.46 4.41 -9.23
N GLU A 256 -4.99 5.64 -9.20
CA GLU A 256 -5.72 6.77 -8.66
C GLU A 256 -6.43 7.52 -9.78
N ILE A 257 -7.75 7.61 -9.68
CA ILE A 257 -8.58 8.28 -10.68
C ILE A 257 -9.25 9.51 -10.09
N ALA A 258 -9.19 10.63 -10.80
CA ALA A 258 -10.07 11.76 -10.54
C ALA A 258 -11.46 11.48 -11.14
N THR A 259 -12.50 11.69 -10.33
CA THR A 259 -13.91 11.49 -10.74
C THR A 259 -14.62 12.76 -11.19
N GLY A 260 -13.98 13.93 -10.98
CA GLY A 260 -14.63 15.23 -11.11
C GLY A 260 -15.26 15.74 -9.82
N VAL A 261 -15.31 14.92 -8.75
CA VAL A 261 -15.69 15.34 -7.39
C VAL A 261 -14.52 15.06 -6.45
N ASN A 262 -14.36 13.81 -6.03
CA ASN A 262 -13.25 13.34 -5.19
C ASN A 262 -12.44 12.27 -5.93
N PRO A 263 -11.12 12.18 -5.72
CA PRO A 263 -10.33 11.10 -6.28
C PRO A 263 -10.73 9.73 -5.69
N HIS A 264 -10.42 8.66 -6.41
CA HIS A 264 -10.57 7.28 -5.95
C HIS A 264 -9.27 6.53 -6.17
N PHE A 265 -8.78 5.89 -5.12
CA PHE A 265 -7.73 4.88 -5.20
C PHE A 265 -8.36 3.51 -5.48
N LEU A 266 -7.81 2.80 -6.46
CA LEU A 266 -8.24 1.47 -6.88
C LEU A 266 -7.02 0.56 -6.92
N GLY A 267 -6.90 -0.34 -5.96
CA GLY A 267 -5.79 -1.30 -5.85
C GLY A 267 -6.24 -2.73 -6.07
N THR A 268 -5.47 -3.47 -6.86
CA THR A 268 -5.53 -4.94 -6.91
C THR A 268 -4.16 -5.49 -6.52
N PHE A 269 -4.11 -6.23 -5.41
CA PHE A 269 -2.89 -6.82 -4.87
C PHE A 269 -2.96 -8.33 -4.98
N TYR A 270 -1.90 -8.97 -5.45
CA TYR A 270 -1.81 -10.40 -5.65
C TYR A 270 -0.87 -10.93 -4.58
N LEU A 271 -1.37 -11.85 -3.75
CA LEU A 271 -0.58 -12.44 -2.68
C LEU A 271 0.21 -13.63 -3.20
N GLU A 272 1.42 -13.82 -2.67
CA GLU A 272 2.17 -15.07 -2.84
C GLU A 272 1.48 -16.21 -2.09
N GLU A 273 1.63 -17.44 -2.59
CA GLU A 273 1.18 -18.66 -1.91
C GLU A 273 2.08 -19.03 -0.70
N CYS A 274 2.48 -18.05 0.10
CA CYS A 274 3.21 -18.28 1.34
C CYS A 274 2.40 -17.81 2.54
N ASN A 275 2.44 -18.61 3.60
CA ASN A 275 1.84 -18.39 4.91
C ASN A 275 0.30 -18.31 4.96
N ASP A 276 -0.22 -18.47 6.17
CA ASP A 276 -1.62 -18.72 6.52
C ASP A 276 -2.59 -17.65 5.99
N LEU A 277 -3.06 -17.80 4.74
CA LEU A 277 -4.16 -17.05 4.14
C LEU A 277 -5.51 -17.48 4.75
N SER A 278 -5.58 -17.50 6.07
CA SER A 278 -6.78 -17.86 6.81
C SER A 278 -7.82 -16.73 6.75
N PRO A 279 -9.10 -17.04 7.03
CA PRO A 279 -10.12 -16.00 7.20
C PRO A 279 -9.74 -14.93 8.24
N ASP A 280 -8.99 -15.30 9.30
CA ASP A 280 -8.51 -14.35 10.32
C ASP A 280 -7.52 -13.34 9.74
N PHE A 281 -6.58 -13.79 8.91
CA PHE A 281 -5.65 -12.91 8.20
C PHE A 281 -6.41 -11.87 7.36
N PHE A 282 -7.42 -12.28 6.59
CA PHE A 282 -8.17 -11.35 5.74
C PHE A 282 -9.01 -10.35 6.53
N GLU A 283 -9.62 -10.75 7.64
CA GLU A 283 -10.35 -9.79 8.49
C GLU A 283 -9.39 -8.80 9.17
N ARG A 284 -8.22 -9.26 9.65
CA ARG A 284 -7.18 -8.37 10.17
C ARG A 284 -6.67 -7.39 9.12
N LEU A 285 -6.38 -7.89 7.91
CA LEU A 285 -5.95 -7.08 6.78
C LEU A 285 -7.00 -6.02 6.42
N LYS A 286 -8.26 -6.42 6.31
CA LYS A 286 -9.37 -5.51 6.05
C LYS A 286 -9.49 -4.42 7.11
N CYS A 287 -9.43 -4.79 8.39
CA CYS A 287 -9.48 -3.82 9.49
C CYS A 287 -8.33 -2.80 9.40
N GLU A 288 -7.10 -3.26 9.23
CA GLU A 288 -5.93 -2.38 9.11
C GLU A 288 -6.00 -1.49 7.86
N LEU A 289 -6.40 -2.04 6.71
CA LEU A 289 -6.60 -1.26 5.48
C LEU A 289 -7.70 -0.21 5.65
N TYR A 290 -8.80 -0.52 6.32
CA TYR A 290 -9.88 0.45 6.57
C TYR A 290 -9.40 1.60 7.46
N ASN A 291 -8.55 1.31 8.45
CA ASN A 291 -7.98 2.32 9.32
C ASN A 291 -7.06 3.31 8.57
N THR A 292 -6.48 2.92 7.43
CA THR A 292 -5.68 3.84 6.61
C THR A 292 -6.47 5.04 6.10
N GLN A 293 -7.80 4.96 5.99
CA GLN A 293 -8.64 6.10 5.59
C GLN A 293 -8.68 7.21 6.65
N ILE A 294 -8.47 6.85 7.92
CA ILE A 294 -8.59 7.75 9.08
C ILE A 294 -7.21 8.12 9.64
N LEU A 295 -6.27 7.19 9.60
CA LEU A 295 -4.92 7.35 10.13
C LEU A 295 -3.99 7.94 9.09
N ALA A 296 -3.58 9.19 9.30
CA ALA A 296 -2.50 9.78 8.54
C ALA A 296 -1.16 9.13 8.88
N ASN A 297 -0.46 8.59 7.88
CA ASN A 297 0.82 7.89 8.03
C ASN A 297 1.99 8.79 8.48
N ASN A 298 1.86 10.10 8.33
CA ASN A 298 2.88 11.08 8.72
C ASN A 298 2.74 11.57 10.17
N GLY A 299 1.68 11.18 10.88
CA GLY A 299 1.46 11.57 12.27
C GLY A 299 2.44 10.90 13.22
N GLU A 300 2.93 11.64 14.23
CA GLU A 300 3.87 11.12 15.23
C GLU A 300 3.35 9.89 15.96
N LEU A 301 2.06 9.90 16.34
CA LEU A 301 1.40 8.76 16.97
C LEU A 301 1.42 7.52 16.06
N TYR A 302 1.17 7.67 14.75
CA TYR A 302 1.21 6.54 13.80
C TYR A 302 2.62 5.94 13.71
N ARG A 303 3.62 6.80 13.54
CA ARG A 303 5.02 6.39 13.43
C ARG A 303 5.54 5.75 14.71
N HIS A 304 5.14 6.26 15.88
CA HIS A 304 5.57 5.71 17.16
C HIS A 304 4.89 4.37 17.46
N TYR A 305 3.57 4.31 17.32
CA TYR A 305 2.78 3.16 17.78
C TYR A 305 2.63 2.05 16.73
N VAL A 306 2.22 2.40 15.51
CA VAL A 306 1.92 1.40 14.46
C VAL A 306 3.20 0.95 13.78
N LEU A 307 4.01 1.89 13.27
CA LEU A 307 5.30 1.52 12.68
C LEU A 307 6.31 1.00 13.70
N GLY A 308 6.15 1.35 14.98
CA GLY A 308 6.92 0.79 16.08
C GLY A 308 6.47 -0.62 16.52
N ASN A 309 5.42 -1.18 15.89
CA ASN A 309 4.80 -2.47 16.27
C ASN A 309 4.37 -2.54 17.74
N ILE A 310 3.94 -1.41 18.32
CA ILE A 310 3.45 -1.32 19.69
C ILE A 310 1.94 -1.55 19.74
N LEU A 311 1.20 -0.97 18.78
CA LEU A 311 -0.27 -1.06 18.69
C LEU A 311 -0.71 -1.37 17.26
N THR A 312 -1.90 -1.95 17.13
CA THR A 312 -2.61 -2.06 15.85
C THR A 312 -3.14 -0.69 15.40
N GLY A 313 -3.52 -0.57 14.14
CA GLY A 313 -4.20 0.65 13.65
C GLY A 313 -5.49 0.94 14.42
N GLU A 314 -6.23 -0.09 14.80
CA GLU A 314 -7.49 0.05 15.54
C GLU A 314 -7.25 0.56 16.97
N ASP A 315 -6.23 0.03 17.64
CA ASP A 315 -5.86 0.50 18.97
C ASP A 315 -5.32 1.94 18.93
N LEU A 316 -4.61 2.32 17.86
CA LEU A 316 -4.19 3.71 17.68
C LEU A 316 -5.38 4.66 17.49
N LEU A 317 -6.45 4.24 16.81
CA LEU A 317 -7.67 5.04 16.72
C LEU A 317 -8.28 5.29 18.11
N LEU A 318 -8.28 4.27 18.98
CA LEU A 318 -8.71 4.44 20.36
C LEU A 318 -7.80 5.40 21.12
N VAL A 319 -6.48 5.30 20.97
CA VAL A 319 -5.53 6.27 21.57
C VAL A 319 -5.81 7.69 21.07
N LYS A 320 -6.04 7.89 19.76
CA LYS A 320 -6.41 9.21 19.22
C LYS A 320 -7.73 9.73 19.77
N ALA A 321 -8.70 8.85 20.02
CA ALA A 321 -9.96 9.21 20.66
C ALA A 321 -9.75 9.63 22.13
N LEU A 322 -8.92 8.89 22.88
CA LEU A 322 -8.54 9.25 24.26
C LEU A 322 -7.81 10.61 24.31
N VAL A 323 -6.83 10.84 23.41
CA VAL A 323 -6.12 12.12 23.27
C VAL A 323 -7.11 13.26 22.98
N SER A 324 -8.01 13.07 22.01
CA SER A 324 -8.98 14.09 21.62
C SER A 324 -9.96 14.40 22.76
N PHE A 325 -10.41 13.38 23.49
CA PHE A 325 -11.27 13.55 24.66
C PHE A 325 -10.56 14.33 25.78
N CYS A 326 -9.31 13.96 26.10
CA CYS A 326 -8.52 14.65 27.12
C CYS A 326 -8.31 16.11 26.75
N TYR A 327 -7.87 16.38 25.52
CA TYR A 327 -7.69 17.74 25.03
C TYR A 327 -8.98 18.56 25.13
N THR A 328 -10.09 18.05 24.61
CA THR A 328 -11.37 18.78 24.60
C THR A 328 -11.85 19.13 26.01
N ASN A 329 -11.70 18.21 26.98
CA ASN A 329 -12.16 18.43 28.35
C ASN A 329 -11.19 19.28 29.19
N LEU A 330 -9.87 19.11 29.02
CA LEU A 330 -8.87 19.81 29.82
C LEU A 330 -8.60 21.23 29.30
N ALA A 331 -8.56 21.42 27.97
CA ALA A 331 -8.35 22.72 27.35
C ALA A 331 -9.49 23.70 27.65
N HIS A 332 -10.71 23.21 27.94
CA HIS A 332 -11.81 24.06 28.36
C HIS A 332 -11.55 24.77 29.70
N ASN A 333 -10.76 24.13 30.58
CA ASN A 333 -10.44 24.67 31.90
C ASN A 333 -9.11 25.42 31.90
N GLN A 334 -8.07 24.86 31.28
CA GLN A 334 -6.71 25.42 31.29
C GLN A 334 -6.04 25.28 29.90
N PRO A 335 -6.43 26.11 28.91
CA PRO A 335 -5.95 25.98 27.54
C PRO A 335 -4.44 26.23 27.38
N ASP A 336 -3.85 27.08 28.23
CA ASP A 336 -2.42 27.39 28.19
C ASP A 336 -1.52 26.23 28.67
N ILE A 337 -2.10 25.27 29.39
CA ILE A 337 -1.39 24.13 29.99
C ILE A 337 -1.67 22.84 29.19
N PHE A 338 -2.92 22.64 28.77
CA PHE A 338 -3.35 21.44 28.05
C PHE A 338 -3.68 21.75 26.60
N ASP A 339 -2.67 22.21 25.85
CA ASP A 339 -2.79 22.27 24.40
C ASP A 339 -2.79 20.86 23.77
N ALA A 340 -3.14 20.78 22.48
CA ALA A 340 -3.25 19.50 21.78
C ALA A 340 -1.91 18.75 21.73
N ASP A 341 -0.81 19.47 21.58
CA ASP A 341 0.52 18.89 21.49
C ASP A 341 0.96 18.30 22.82
N GLU A 342 0.67 18.97 23.94
CA GLU A 342 1.04 18.53 25.27
C GLU A 342 0.27 17.27 25.68
N VAL A 343 -1.03 17.22 25.39
CA VAL A 343 -1.84 16.02 25.60
C VAL A 343 -1.32 14.87 24.72
N GLN A 344 -1.04 15.12 23.43
CA GLN A 344 -0.47 14.10 22.54
C GLN A 344 0.90 13.60 23.04
N ARG A 345 1.78 14.50 23.48
CA ARG A 345 3.10 14.18 24.05
C ARG A 345 2.98 13.29 25.30
N ALA A 346 1.89 13.40 26.06
CA ALA A 346 1.66 12.50 27.19
C ALA A 346 1.62 11.05 26.73
N PHE A 347 0.81 10.78 25.71
CA PHE A 347 0.67 9.44 25.16
C PHE A 347 1.94 9.00 24.42
N LEU A 348 2.66 9.89 23.73
CA LEU A 348 3.92 9.51 23.08
C LEU A 348 5.02 9.10 24.06
N ASN A 349 5.09 9.75 25.22
CA ASN A 349 6.18 9.53 26.17
C ASN A 349 5.90 8.40 27.19
N SER A 350 4.67 7.93 27.28
CA SER A 350 4.25 6.89 28.24
C SER A 350 3.41 5.79 27.56
N PRO A 351 3.98 5.06 26.57
CA PRO A 351 3.26 4.03 25.83
C PRO A 351 2.69 2.91 26.72
N GLU A 352 3.32 2.62 27.85
CA GLU A 352 2.86 1.64 28.83
C GLU A 352 1.49 2.00 29.44
N ILE A 353 1.24 3.29 29.70
CA ILE A 353 -0.05 3.76 30.22
C ILE A 353 -1.10 3.72 29.10
N ALA A 354 -0.73 4.13 27.89
CA ALA A 354 -1.62 4.04 26.73
C ALA A 354 -2.07 2.58 26.48
N LEU A 355 -1.13 1.62 26.51
CA LEU A 355 -1.39 0.19 26.40
C LEU A 355 -2.31 -0.33 27.53
N ALA A 356 -2.10 0.12 28.78
CA ALA A 356 -2.97 -0.25 29.89
C ALA A 356 -4.41 0.24 29.68
N LEU A 357 -4.58 1.50 29.24
CA LEU A 357 -5.89 2.07 28.92
C LEU A 357 -6.58 1.33 27.76
N VAL A 358 -5.84 1.01 26.69
CA VAL A 358 -6.37 0.22 25.56
C VAL A 358 -6.81 -1.16 26.02
N ARG A 359 -5.98 -1.89 26.77
CA ARG A 359 -6.32 -3.23 27.28
C ARG A 359 -7.56 -3.19 28.17
N PHE A 360 -7.64 -2.22 29.07
CA PHE A 360 -8.81 -2.03 29.92
C PHE A 360 -10.07 -1.76 29.09
N PHE A 361 -9.99 -0.85 28.10
CA PHE A 361 -11.11 -0.58 27.20
C PHE A 361 -11.57 -1.85 26.47
N ARG A 362 -10.65 -2.59 25.85
CA ARG A 362 -10.97 -3.83 25.13
C ARG A 362 -11.62 -4.86 26.06
N ALA A 363 -11.09 -5.05 27.27
CA ALA A 363 -11.66 -5.99 28.22
C ALA A 363 -13.08 -5.60 28.66
N LYS A 364 -13.34 -4.29 28.83
CA LYS A 364 -14.67 -3.79 29.20
C LYS A 364 -15.70 -3.93 28.07
N PHE A 365 -15.29 -3.68 26.82
CA PHE A 365 -16.21 -3.53 25.68
C PHE A 365 -16.24 -4.71 24.70
N THR A 366 -15.47 -5.78 24.92
CA THR A 366 -15.54 -7.01 24.10
C THR A 366 -16.65 -7.93 24.64
N PRO A 367 -17.74 -8.18 23.91
CA PRO A 367 -18.89 -8.95 24.41
C PRO A 367 -18.55 -10.42 24.71
N ASP A 368 -17.76 -11.05 23.85
CA ASP A 368 -17.48 -12.50 23.90
C ASP A 368 -16.27 -12.86 24.77
N LEU A 369 -15.74 -11.90 25.54
CA LEU A 369 -14.59 -12.15 26.40
C LEU A 369 -14.99 -13.05 27.58
N LYS A 370 -14.32 -14.20 27.72
CA LYS A 370 -14.48 -15.07 28.89
C LYS A 370 -14.05 -14.34 30.16
N GLU A 371 -14.84 -14.45 31.22
CA GLU A 371 -14.58 -13.80 32.52
C GLU A 371 -14.40 -12.26 32.41
N ARG A 372 -15.09 -11.64 31.46
CA ARG A 372 -15.02 -10.21 31.15
C ARG A 372 -14.97 -9.29 32.37
N GLU A 373 -15.88 -9.49 33.33
CA GLU A 373 -15.96 -8.63 34.53
C GLU A 373 -14.71 -8.74 35.41
N THR A 374 -14.22 -9.96 35.63
CA THR A 374 -13.01 -10.22 36.43
C THR A 374 -11.78 -9.61 35.75
N GLU A 375 -11.62 -9.86 34.45
CA GLU A 375 -10.46 -9.39 33.70
C GLU A 375 -10.48 -7.88 33.50
N SER A 376 -11.65 -7.30 33.21
CA SER A 376 -11.83 -5.85 33.12
C SER A 376 -11.46 -5.17 34.43
N ARG A 377 -11.90 -5.70 35.58
CA ARG A 377 -11.59 -5.13 36.89
C ARG A 377 -10.10 -5.22 37.23
N ARG A 378 -9.45 -6.34 36.85
CA ARG A 378 -8.01 -6.52 37.01
C ARG A 378 -7.23 -5.47 36.21
N LEU A 379 -7.61 -5.25 34.94
CA LEU A 379 -6.97 -4.29 34.04
C LEU A 379 -7.26 -2.83 34.41
N GLU A 380 -8.44 -2.55 34.98
CA GLU A 380 -8.78 -1.24 35.57
C GLU A 380 -7.80 -0.89 36.71
N LEU A 381 -7.66 -1.79 37.69
CA LEU A 381 -6.72 -1.64 38.80
C LEU A 381 -5.26 -1.47 38.33
N GLU A 382 -4.85 -2.21 37.29
CA GLU A 382 -3.52 -2.08 36.69
C GLU A 382 -3.32 -0.68 36.10
N ALA A 383 -4.29 -0.17 35.34
CA ALA A 383 -4.23 1.18 34.77
C ALA A 383 -4.21 2.27 35.85
N GLU A 384 -5.05 2.15 36.89
CA GLU A 384 -5.07 3.08 38.02
C GLU A 384 -3.72 3.15 38.75
N GLN A 385 -3.10 1.98 38.99
CA GLN A 385 -1.81 1.90 39.66
C GLN A 385 -0.69 2.52 38.84
N LEU A 386 -0.66 2.27 37.52
CA LEU A 386 0.31 2.87 36.60
C LEU A 386 0.18 4.39 36.57
N ILE A 387 -1.04 4.91 36.53
CA ILE A 387 -1.29 6.35 36.54
C ILE A 387 -0.86 6.95 37.89
N ALA A 388 -1.31 6.38 39.00
CA ALA A 388 -0.98 6.89 40.34
C ALA A 388 0.54 6.90 40.61
N GLY A 389 1.25 5.87 40.12
CA GLY A 389 2.69 5.69 40.26
C GLY A 389 3.56 6.48 39.28
N TYR A 390 2.98 7.20 38.30
CA TYR A 390 3.75 7.93 37.30
C TYR A 390 4.64 9.02 37.94
N ASN A 391 5.96 8.90 37.74
CA ASN A 391 6.96 9.77 38.33
C ASN A 391 8.24 9.78 37.49
N THR A 392 8.58 10.93 36.91
CA THR A 392 9.82 11.17 36.14
C THR A 392 10.85 11.99 36.92
N GLY A 393 10.53 12.33 38.18
CA GLY A 393 11.33 13.24 39.01
C GLY A 393 11.01 14.71 38.80
N HIS A 394 10.13 15.04 37.84
CA HIS A 394 9.68 16.39 37.56
C HIS A 394 8.23 16.59 38.00
N ARG A 395 8.04 16.85 39.31
CA ARG A 395 6.73 16.90 39.97
C ARG A 395 5.62 17.62 39.18
N HIS A 396 5.92 18.80 38.63
CA HIS A 396 4.92 19.57 37.88
C HIS A 396 4.46 18.85 36.60
N PHE A 397 5.39 18.32 35.81
CA PHE A 397 5.06 17.53 34.62
C PHE A 397 4.40 16.20 34.97
N ASP A 398 4.81 15.56 36.08
CA ASP A 398 4.20 14.32 36.54
C ASP A 398 2.75 14.51 36.99
N GLU A 399 2.43 15.62 37.67
CA GLU A 399 1.05 15.96 38.02
C GLU A 399 0.21 16.22 36.76
N LEU A 400 0.73 16.97 35.79
CA LEU A 400 0.07 17.24 34.51
C LEU A 400 -0.25 15.93 33.76
N ARG A 401 0.74 15.04 33.60
CA ARG A 401 0.58 13.75 32.92
C ARG A 401 -0.45 12.87 33.62
N ARG A 402 -0.42 12.81 34.96
CA ARG A 402 -1.43 12.08 35.75
C ARG A 402 -2.83 12.63 35.54
N THR A 403 -3.01 13.95 35.46
CA THR A 403 -4.31 14.54 35.12
C THR A 403 -4.78 14.14 33.73
N VAL A 404 -3.89 14.13 32.73
CA VAL A 404 -4.22 13.68 31.37
C VAL A 404 -4.70 12.23 31.37
N PHE A 405 -3.93 11.31 31.96
CA PHE A 405 -4.31 9.90 31.97
C PHE A 405 -5.52 9.57 32.84
N ALA A 406 -5.70 10.27 33.98
CA ALA A 406 -6.91 10.15 34.77
C ALA A 406 -8.15 10.60 33.97
N THR A 407 -8.02 11.65 33.16
CA THR A 407 -9.09 12.10 32.25
C THR A 407 -9.38 11.06 31.17
N ALA A 408 -8.34 10.41 30.63
CA ALA A 408 -8.51 9.31 29.68
C ALA A 408 -9.24 8.12 30.32
N LEU A 409 -8.88 7.76 31.55
CA LEU A 409 -9.53 6.69 32.31
C LEU A 409 -11.01 6.99 32.57
N LEU A 410 -11.35 8.25 32.88
CA LEU A 410 -12.73 8.69 33.05
C LEU A 410 -13.58 8.41 31.80
N LEU A 411 -13.06 8.61 30.59
CA LEU A 411 -13.78 8.26 29.36
C LEU A 411 -14.21 6.78 29.37
N ILE A 412 -13.30 5.89 29.74
CA ILE A 412 -13.57 4.44 29.77
C ILE A 412 -14.60 4.12 30.86
N HIS A 413 -14.53 4.78 32.01
CA HIS A 413 -15.49 4.59 33.11
C HIS A 413 -16.91 5.01 32.74
N ILE A 414 -17.06 6.23 32.20
CA ILE A 414 -18.37 6.82 31.90
C ILE A 414 -19.01 6.29 30.63
N THR A 415 -18.22 5.67 29.73
CA THR A 415 -18.78 5.03 28.54
C THR A 415 -19.55 3.78 28.97
N CYS A 416 -20.86 3.76 28.69
CA CYS A 416 -21.72 2.63 29.01
C CYS A 416 -21.42 1.45 28.09
N SER A 417 -21.20 0.27 28.64
CA SER A 417 -21.30 -0.98 27.89
C SER A 417 -22.77 -1.24 27.60
N ALA A 418 -23.16 -1.36 26.32
CA ALA A 418 -24.49 -1.88 25.99
C ALA A 418 -24.58 -3.32 26.54
N ASN A 419 -25.64 -3.61 27.30
CA ASN A 419 -25.93 -4.94 27.82
C ASN A 419 -26.55 -5.84 26.74
#